data_AF-A0A2T1GK40-F1
#
_entry.id   AF-A0A2T1GK40-F1
#
_cell.length_a   1.000
_cell.length_b   1.000
_cell.length_c   1.000
_cell.angle_alpha   90.00
_cell.angle_beta   90.00
_cell.angle_gamma   90.00
#
_symmetry.space_group_name_H-M   'P 1'
#
loop_
_entity.id
_entity.type
_entity.pdbx_description
1 polymer ?
#
loop_
_entity_poly.entity_id
_entity_poly.type
_entity_poly.pdbx_seq_one_letter_code
_entity_poly.pdbx_strand_id
1 'polypeptide(L)' 'MCESDGFGLIITDVGESRAKVFYIVRQLTAKSPKDVKAILDNPDEVIIASGNKRKIGGIASDLEKVGAKIRII' A
#
# COMPACT_ATOMS: atom_id res chain seq x y z
N MET A 1 16.71 22.72 6.11
CA MET A 1 16.84 21.25 6.23
C MET A 1 15.55 20.69 5.69
N CYS A 2 15.54 20.02 4.54
CA CYS A 2 14.30 19.44 4.00
C CYS A 2 13.77 18.44 5.02
N GLU A 3 12.63 18.77 5.61
CA GLU A 3 11.80 17.84 6.35
C GLU A 3 11.65 16.59 5.47
N SER A 4 12.03 15.44 6.00
CA SER A 4 11.74 14.18 5.33
C SER A 4 10.24 13.99 5.47
N ASP A 5 9.45 14.55 4.56
CA ASP A 5 8.03 14.23 4.37
C ASP A 5 7.95 12.72 4.11
N GLY A 6 7.84 11.97 5.21
CA GLY A 6 7.66 10.53 5.20
C GLY A 6 6.23 10.26 4.78
N PHE A 7 5.98 10.17 3.48
CA PHE A 7 4.65 9.78 3.00
C PHE A 7 4.41 8.30 3.29
N GLY A 8 3.23 8.02 3.82
CA GLY A 8 2.71 6.68 4.06
C GLY A 8 1.59 6.30 3.11
N LEU A 9 1.32 4.99 3.02
CA LEU A 9 0.17 4.44 2.28
C LEU A 9 -0.63 3.52 3.18
N ILE A 10 -1.93 3.73 3.16
CA ILE A 10 -2.93 2.93 3.86
C ILE A 10 -3.89 2.34 2.83
N ILE A 11 -4.10 1.03 2.83
CA ILE A 11 -5.21 0.42 2.07
C ILE A 11 -6.48 0.59 2.90
N THR A 12 -7.45 1.31 2.35
CA THR A 12 -8.77 1.45 2.96
C THR A 12 -9.77 0.45 2.40
N ASP A 13 -9.57 0.02 1.14
CA ASP A 13 -10.39 -1.01 0.50
C ASP A 13 -9.55 -1.81 -0.49
N VAL A 14 -9.67 -3.14 -0.48
CA VAL A 14 -8.89 -4.03 -1.35
C VAL A 14 -9.51 -4.21 -2.74
N GLY A 15 -10.76 -3.80 -2.91
CA GLY A 15 -11.53 -3.97 -4.13
C GLY A 15 -11.76 -5.43 -4.52
N GLU A 16 -12.21 -5.62 -5.75
CA GLU A 16 -12.54 -6.93 -6.31
C GLU A 16 -11.29 -7.76 -6.65
N SER A 17 -10.15 -7.12 -6.95
CA SER A 17 -8.91 -7.80 -7.33
C SER A 17 -7.95 -8.04 -6.17
N ARG A 18 -8.44 -8.59 -5.06
CA ARG A 18 -7.64 -8.86 -3.84
C ARG A 18 -6.35 -9.62 -4.11
N ALA A 19 -6.34 -10.58 -5.03
CA ALA A 19 -5.15 -11.35 -5.40
C ALA A 19 -4.04 -10.49 -6.05
N LYS A 20 -4.42 -9.50 -6.88
CA LYS A 20 -3.46 -8.58 -7.51
C LYS A 20 -2.89 -7.61 -6.48
N VAL A 21 -3.74 -7.07 -5.62
CA VAL A 21 -3.35 -6.20 -4.51
C VAL A 21 -2.37 -6.92 -3.59
N PHE A 22 -2.66 -8.19 -3.24
CA PHE A 22 -1.76 -9.04 -2.47
C PHE A 22 -0.38 -9.18 -3.11
N TYR A 23 -0.32 -9.42 -4.42
CA TYR A 23 0.95 -9.55 -5.12
C TYR A 23 1.76 -8.24 -5.06
N ILE A 24 1.12 -7.11 -5.32
CA ILE A 24 1.76 -5.78 -5.28
C ILE A 24 2.27 -5.48 -3.87
N VAL A 25 1.42 -5.60 -2.85
CA VAL A 25 1.80 -5.33 -1.45
C VAL A 25 2.96 -6.22 -1.00
N ARG A 26 2.95 -7.51 -1.39
CA ARG A 26 4.05 -8.42 -1.06
C ARG A 26 5.36 -8.01 -1.71
N GLN A 27 5.34 -7.60 -2.98
CA GLN A 27 6.53 -7.11 -3.69
C GLN A 27 7.09 -5.84 -3.04
N LEU A 28 6.21 -4.96 -2.56
CA LEU A 28 6.60 -3.68 -1.96
C LEU A 28 7.13 -3.79 -0.54
N THR A 29 6.50 -4.64 0.27
CA THR A 29 6.82 -4.78 1.70
C THR A 29 7.84 -5.87 1.99
N ALA A 30 8.07 -6.78 1.04
CA ALA A 30 8.85 -8.00 1.22
C ALA A 30 8.41 -8.85 2.43
N LYS A 31 7.19 -8.63 2.94
CA LYS A 31 6.62 -9.34 4.09
C LYS A 31 6.18 -10.75 3.70
N SER A 32 6.03 -11.61 4.71
CA SER A 32 5.54 -12.96 4.50
C SER A 32 4.10 -12.97 3.97
N PRO A 33 3.67 -14.02 3.26
CA PRO A 33 2.29 -14.15 2.78
C PRO A 33 1.23 -14.01 3.88
N LYS A 34 1.55 -14.46 5.10
CA LYS A 34 0.67 -14.35 6.27
C LYS A 34 0.50 -12.90 6.71
N ASP A 35 1.61 -12.16 6.83
CA ASP A 35 1.59 -10.75 7.21
C ASP A 35 0.87 -9.90 6.14
N VAL A 36 1.13 -10.16 4.86
CA VAL A 36 0.43 -9.45 3.79
C VAL A 36 -1.07 -9.75 3.83
N LYS A 37 -1.47 -11.00 4.06
CA LYS A 37 -2.89 -11.33 4.24
C LYS A 37 -3.50 -10.58 5.42
N ALA A 38 -2.79 -10.50 6.56
CA ALA A 38 -3.24 -9.77 7.73
C ALA A 38 -3.45 -8.28 7.41
N ILE A 39 -2.52 -7.64 6.70
CA ILE A 39 -2.65 -6.25 6.24
C ILE A 39 -3.88 -6.07 5.34
N LEU A 40 -4.15 -7.02 4.45
CA LEU A 40 -5.32 -6.93 3.57
C LEU A 40 -6.65 -7.28 4.26
N ASP A 41 -6.61 -8.02 5.37
CA ASP A 41 -7.79 -8.32 6.19
C ASP A 41 -8.15 -7.14 7.10
N ASN A 42 -7.18 -6.29 7.42
CA ASN A 42 -7.35 -5.11 8.25
C ASN A 42 -7.35 -3.84 7.36
N PRO A 43 -8.52 -3.37 6.91
CA PRO A 43 -8.61 -2.05 6.30
C PRO A 43 -8.09 -0.99 7.30
N ASP A 44 -7.42 0.03 6.79
CA ASP A 44 -6.71 1.08 7.55
C ASP A 44 -5.30 0.73 8.07
N GLU A 45 -4.73 -0.42 7.68
CA GLU A 45 -3.34 -0.74 8.02
C GLU A 45 -2.33 -0.03 7.09
N VAL A 46 -1.28 0.53 7.71
CA VAL A 46 -0.17 1.18 7.00
C VAL A 46 0.70 0.12 6.32
N ILE A 47 0.76 0.18 5.01
CA ILE A 47 1.50 -0.76 4.15
C ILE A 47 2.94 -0.30 3.97
N ILE A 48 3.12 1.01 3.83
CA ILE A 48 4.41 1.68 3.67
C ILE A 48 4.40 2.90 4.58
N ALA A 49 5.39 2.99 5.48
CA ALA A 49 5.48 4.08 6.46
C ALA A 49 6.55 5.12 6.11
N SER A 50 7.28 4.95 5.01
CA SER A 50 8.28 5.93 4.56
C SER A 50 8.63 5.73 3.09
N GLY A 51 8.04 6.57 2.24
CA GLY A 51 8.45 6.71 0.85
C GLY A 51 8.46 8.18 0.43
N ASN A 52 9.23 8.50 -0.61
CA ASN A 52 9.16 9.82 -1.23
C ASN A 52 7.86 9.91 -2.06
N LYS A 53 7.28 11.12 -2.19
CA LYS A 53 6.04 11.43 -2.92
C LYS A 53 5.94 10.75 -4.28
N ARG A 54 7.02 10.70 -5.08
CA ARG A 54 7.01 9.99 -6.38
C ARG A 54 6.78 8.50 -6.25
N LYS A 55 7.46 7.85 -5.30
CA LYS A 55 7.36 6.41 -5.07
C LYS A 55 5.97 6.07 -4.55
N ILE A 56 5.49 6.84 -3.58
CA ILE A 56 4.16 6.66 -2.99
C ILE A 56 3.04 6.88 -4.01
N GLY A 57 3.11 7.95 -4.82
CA GLY A 57 2.12 8.21 -5.87
C GLY A 57 2.09 7.14 -6.96
N GLY A 58 3.25 6.59 -7.35
CA GLY A 58 3.31 5.47 -8.30
C GLY A 58 2.63 4.21 -7.74
N ILE A 59 2.94 3.86 -6.49
CA ILE A 59 2.37 2.70 -5.82
C ILE A 59 0.85 2.86 -5.63
N ALA A 60 0.40 4.05 -5.19
CA ALA A 60 -1.02 4.36 -5.06
C ALA A 60 -1.74 4.13 -6.40
N SER A 61 -1.17 4.67 -7.48
CA SER A 61 -1.73 4.53 -8.83
C SER A 61 -1.81 3.07 -9.29
N ASP A 62 -0.79 2.25 -9.01
CA ASP A 62 -0.80 0.82 -9.37
C ASP A 62 -1.82 0.01 -8.56
N LEU A 63 -2.01 0.35 -7.29
CA LEU A 63 -3.02 -0.26 -6.43
C LEU A 63 -4.44 0.18 -6.83
N GLU A 64 -4.64 1.45 -7.17
CA GLU A 64 -5.93 1.96 -7.67
C GLU A 64 -6.30 1.36 -9.03
N LYS A 65 -5.33 1.15 -9.93
CA LYS A 65 -5.57 0.47 -11.22
C LYS A 65 -6.07 -0.96 -11.09
N VAL A 66 -5.71 -1.66 -10.01
CA VAL A 66 -6.24 -3.00 -9.73
C VAL A 66 -7.54 -2.96 -8.93
N GLY A 67 -8.03 -1.77 -8.57
CA GLY A 67 -9.33 -1.57 -7.92
C GLY A 67 -9.26 -1.39 -6.41
N ALA A 68 -8.08 -1.26 -5.80
CA ALA A 68 -7.96 -0.96 -4.38
C ALA A 68 -8.09 0.54 -4.12
N LYS A 69 -8.69 0.92 -2.99
CA LYS A 69 -8.70 2.30 -2.50
C LYS A 69 -7.59 2.51 -1.50
N ILE A 70 -6.82 3.56 -1.74
CA ILE A 70 -5.62 3.86 -0.96
C ILE A 70 -5.70 5.28 -0.44
N ARG A 71 -5.19 5.50 0.76
CA ARG A 71 -5.04 6.81 1.37
C ARG A 71 -3.55 7.08 1.60
N ILE A 72 -3.10 8.23 1.10
CA ILE A 72 -1.75 8.74 1.36
C ILE A 72 -1.81 9.58 2.64
N ILE A 73 -0.88 9.33 3.56
CA ILE A 73 -0.72 10.09 4.81
C ILE A 73 0.67 10.69 4.92
#